data_AF-A0A8K0LDC8-F1
#
_entry.id   AF-A0A8K0LDC8-F1
#
_cell.length_a   1.000
_cell.length_b   1.000
_cell.length_c   1.000
_cell.angle_alpha   90.00
_cell.angle_beta   90.00
_cell.angle_gamma   90.00
#
_symmetry.space_group_name_H-M   'P 1'
#
loop_
_entity.id
_entity.type
_entity.pdbx_description
1 polymer ?
#
loop_
_entity_poly.entity_id
_entity_poly.type
_entity_poly.pdbx_seq_one_letter_code
_entity_poly.pdbx_strand_id
1 'polypeptide(L)'
;MFQSKHMTCSVIVLMISSPRAHAQMNTTDSTSLCTPHLVQRGDTCSTIAQKFGVELGSLETYNKDTWGWRGCSGLQAGDQICVSAGSAGLPPPVDGALCGPTVPGTKLSIGQNISALNPCPLKACCSAYGYCGTTAEFCTPSITANSSKAGCISNCGTDIISASETVTNPSRIAYFQAYNENRPCLHMQVTNIDKTRYTHVHYSFAALTRDDFRVDTSLVNSQLRALIDLRGIKRIITLGGWTFSTAPDTYMIFRDMVRPENRDTAVSNIAAFVLNNDLDGVDIDWEYPGAPDIPGIPAGRPDEGDNFVEFLSLLKGKLVGKSLSIALPASYWYLKNVPVERLIRHVDYVVYMTYDYHGLWEYGNPHAQSGCPSGNCLRSHVNLTETFDSLSMLTKAGVESHKIVVGVSSYGRGFRMSSPKCTDASCTWDIAGEQLRGECTAENGILAAAEIDSLLAGSTTRFHDGPSDSAIAIVNGTWWVAYLDKDTISRRSEQYARMHFGGTADWSVDLQSPTTGLQKYNTSAGNLTLAQFAVPRSCSKRYAD
;
A
#
# COMPACT_ATOMS: atom_id res chain seq x y z
N MET A 1 36.65 74.03 -0.04
CA MET A 1 36.31 73.50 -1.38
C MET A 1 34.92 72.88 -1.25
N PHE A 2 33.82 73.55 -1.65
CA PHE A 2 33.22 73.52 -3.01
C PHE A 2 33.26 72.08 -3.57
N GLN A 3 32.21 71.37 -3.94
CA GLN A 3 30.84 71.58 -4.48
C GLN A 3 30.21 70.17 -4.49
N SER A 4 28.91 69.87 -4.62
CA SER A 4 27.65 70.58 -4.72
C SER A 4 26.54 69.51 -4.77
N LYS A 5 25.41 69.73 -4.07
CA LYS A 5 24.01 69.69 -4.56
C LYS A 5 23.53 68.47 -5.39
N HIS A 6 22.34 67.88 -5.23
CA HIS A 6 21.07 68.31 -4.67
C HIS A 6 20.21 67.06 -4.34
N MET A 7 19.50 67.08 -3.21
CA MET A 7 18.32 66.25 -2.95
C MET A 7 17.16 66.75 -3.82
N THR A 8 16.48 65.83 -4.50
CA THR A 8 15.17 66.06 -5.12
C THR A 8 14.14 65.14 -4.49
N CYS A 9 13.14 65.76 -3.86
CA CYS A 9 11.85 65.16 -3.55
C CYS A 9 11.13 64.81 -4.86
N SER A 10 10.63 63.58 -4.97
CA SER A 10 9.53 63.23 -5.85
C SER A 10 8.64 62.18 -5.18
N VAL A 11 7.50 62.68 -4.68
CA VAL A 11 6.16 62.08 -4.63
C VAL A 11 6.12 60.54 -4.71
N ILE A 12 6.02 59.89 -3.55
CA ILE A 12 5.44 58.54 -3.46
C ILE A 12 3.93 58.72 -3.62
N VAL A 13 3.42 58.37 -4.78
CA VAL A 13 1.99 58.14 -5.01
C VAL A 13 1.60 56.92 -4.19
N LEU A 14 0.96 57.16 -3.05
CA LEU A 14 0.14 56.16 -2.36
C LEU A 14 -1.04 55.84 -3.28
N MET A 15 -0.86 54.88 -4.19
CA MET A 15 -1.97 54.14 -4.77
C MET A 15 -2.51 53.24 -3.65
N ILE A 16 -3.46 53.79 -2.89
CA ILE A 16 -4.41 53.00 -2.11
C ILE A 16 -5.23 52.24 -3.15
N SER A 17 -4.79 51.04 -3.51
CA SER A 17 -5.66 50.08 -4.17
C SER A 17 -6.73 49.69 -3.15
N SER A 18 -7.97 50.09 -3.43
CA SER A 18 -9.16 49.58 -2.73
C SER A 18 -9.02 48.07 -2.54
N PRO A 19 -9.51 47.51 -1.41
CA PRO A 19 -9.80 46.10 -1.38
C PRO A 19 -10.76 45.87 -2.56
N ARG A 20 -10.31 45.13 -3.58
CA ARG A 20 -11.22 44.52 -4.53
C ARG A 20 -12.18 43.75 -3.66
N ALA A 21 -13.41 44.27 -3.58
CA ALA A 21 -14.55 43.51 -3.14
C ALA A 21 -14.36 42.13 -3.75
N HIS A 22 -14.17 41.13 -2.89
CA HIS A 22 -14.53 39.79 -3.29
C HIS A 22 -15.98 39.96 -3.70
N ALA A 23 -16.22 39.96 -5.01
CA ALA A 23 -17.55 39.75 -5.52
C ALA A 23 -17.95 38.44 -4.86
N GLN A 24 -18.77 38.54 -3.81
CA GLN A 24 -19.52 37.42 -3.30
C GLN A 24 -20.15 36.85 -4.54
N MET A 25 -19.67 35.68 -4.95
CA MET A 25 -20.28 34.93 -6.03
C MET A 25 -21.73 34.79 -5.60
N ASN A 26 -22.64 35.38 -6.38
CA ASN A 26 -24.04 34.98 -6.35
C ASN A 26 -24.08 33.52 -6.85
N THR A 27 -23.72 32.59 -5.97
CA THR A 27 -24.38 31.30 -5.93
C THR A 27 -25.85 31.65 -5.86
N THR A 28 -26.65 31.17 -6.82
CA THR A 28 -28.08 31.10 -6.63
C THR A 28 -28.30 30.30 -5.36
N ASP A 29 -28.47 31.01 -4.26
CA ASP A 29 -28.75 30.51 -2.92
C ASP A 29 -30.23 30.09 -2.91
N SER A 30 -30.56 29.16 -3.80
CA SER A 30 -31.90 28.60 -3.89
C SER A 30 -32.02 27.55 -2.80
N THR A 31 -32.95 27.76 -1.88
CA THR A 31 -33.30 26.79 -0.84
C THR A 31 -34.09 25.58 -1.38
N SER A 32 -34.20 25.44 -2.71
CA SER A 32 -34.98 24.40 -3.39
C SER A 32 -34.19 23.76 -4.54
N LEU A 33 -34.42 22.46 -4.74
CA LEU A 33 -33.92 21.75 -5.92
C LEU A 33 -34.60 22.25 -7.20
N CYS A 34 -33.89 22.18 -8.32
CA CYS A 34 -34.47 22.41 -9.64
C CYS A 34 -35.46 21.30 -10.03
N THR A 35 -36.30 21.56 -11.02
CA THR A 35 -37.09 20.51 -11.69
C THR A 35 -36.16 19.67 -12.56
N PRO A 36 -35.99 18.36 -12.30
CA PRO A 36 -35.10 17.52 -13.08
C PRO A 36 -35.76 17.03 -14.37
N HIS A 37 -34.97 16.87 -15.43
CA HIS A 37 -35.33 16.17 -16.66
C HIS A 37 -34.25 15.14 -16.97
N LEU A 38 -34.66 13.89 -17.18
CA LEU A 38 -33.77 12.82 -17.66
C LEU A 38 -33.72 12.87 -19.18
N VAL A 39 -32.54 13.19 -19.72
CA VAL A 39 -32.31 13.32 -21.16
C VAL A 39 -32.55 11.98 -21.85
N GLN A 40 -33.37 11.99 -22.89
CA GLN A 40 -33.69 10.82 -23.70
C GLN A 40 -32.86 10.79 -24.99
N ARG A 41 -32.78 9.63 -25.64
CA ARG A 41 -32.13 9.51 -26.95
C ARG A 41 -32.86 10.41 -27.96
N GLY A 42 -32.13 11.32 -28.60
CA GLY A 42 -32.66 12.27 -29.57
C GLY A 42 -33.05 13.64 -28.99
N ASP A 43 -32.99 13.81 -27.66
CA ASP A 43 -33.13 15.12 -27.04
C ASP A 43 -31.98 16.04 -27.46
N THR A 44 -32.31 17.31 -27.67
CA THR A 44 -31.37 18.43 -27.75
C THR A 44 -31.80 19.48 -26.74
N CYS A 45 -30.91 20.39 -26.35
CA CYS A 45 -31.34 21.49 -25.49
C CYS A 45 -32.48 22.31 -26.11
N SER A 46 -32.53 22.47 -27.43
CA SER A 46 -33.61 23.20 -28.10
C SER A 46 -34.95 22.50 -27.96
N THR A 47 -34.99 21.17 -28.13
CA THR A 47 -36.25 20.39 -27.98
C THR A 47 -36.69 20.34 -26.52
N ILE A 48 -35.74 20.25 -25.58
CA ILE A 48 -36.03 20.32 -24.14
C ILE A 48 -36.53 21.72 -23.76
N ALA A 49 -35.85 22.77 -24.20
CA ALA A 49 -36.23 24.16 -23.96
C ALA A 49 -37.67 24.43 -24.39
N GLN A 50 -38.02 23.99 -25.61
CA GLN A 50 -39.37 24.11 -26.14
C GLN A 50 -40.39 23.30 -25.32
N LYS A 51 -40.05 22.05 -24.95
CA LYS A 51 -40.94 21.17 -24.17
C LYS A 51 -41.29 21.76 -22.80
N PHE A 52 -40.33 22.39 -22.14
CA PHE A 52 -40.51 22.94 -20.79
C PHE A 52 -40.77 24.45 -20.77
N GLY A 53 -40.85 25.11 -21.93
CA GLY A 53 -41.13 26.54 -22.03
C GLY A 53 -40.03 27.43 -21.44
N VAL A 54 -38.77 27.00 -21.53
CA VAL A 54 -37.60 27.74 -21.01
C VAL A 54 -36.71 28.25 -22.14
N GLU A 55 -36.07 29.39 -21.93
CA GLU A 55 -35.10 29.90 -22.89
C GLU A 55 -33.84 29.03 -22.93
N LEU A 56 -33.26 28.85 -24.13
CA LEU A 56 -32.06 28.03 -24.31
C LEU A 56 -30.88 28.49 -23.43
N GLY A 57 -30.66 29.80 -23.30
CA GLY A 57 -29.63 30.36 -22.43
C GLY A 57 -29.89 30.13 -20.93
N SER A 58 -31.17 29.99 -20.54
CA SER A 58 -31.55 29.64 -19.17
C SER A 58 -31.17 28.20 -18.86
N LEU A 59 -31.32 27.25 -19.79
CA LEU A 59 -30.87 25.86 -19.57
C LEU A 59 -29.36 25.77 -19.30
N GLU A 60 -28.55 26.49 -20.07
CA GLU A 60 -27.09 26.56 -19.82
C GLU A 60 -26.80 27.13 -18.43
N THR A 61 -27.55 28.16 -18.03
CA THR A 61 -27.38 28.80 -16.73
C THR A 61 -27.80 27.89 -15.57
N TYR A 62 -28.92 27.19 -15.70
CA TYR A 62 -29.43 26.27 -14.67
C TYR A 62 -28.51 25.07 -14.45
N ASN A 63 -27.78 24.66 -15.49
CA ASN A 63 -26.98 23.44 -15.47
C ASN A 63 -25.48 23.64 -15.28
N LYS A 64 -25.02 24.88 -15.10
CA LYS A 64 -23.59 25.18 -14.89
C LYS A 64 -22.94 24.32 -13.78
N ASP A 65 -23.72 23.96 -12.75
CA ASP A 65 -23.28 23.17 -11.60
C ASP A 65 -23.89 21.76 -11.59
N THR A 66 -24.58 21.34 -12.66
CA THR A 66 -25.18 20.00 -12.75
C THR A 66 -24.11 18.94 -13.02
N TRP A 67 -24.21 17.80 -12.34
CA TRP A 67 -23.32 16.66 -12.54
C TRP A 67 -23.37 16.14 -13.99
N GLY A 68 -22.21 16.02 -14.62
CA GLY A 68 -22.08 15.57 -15.99
C GLY A 68 -22.39 16.62 -17.05
N TRP A 69 -22.69 17.87 -16.67
CA TRP A 69 -23.02 18.92 -17.64
C TRP A 69 -21.82 19.27 -18.52
N ARG A 70 -22.05 19.24 -19.84
CA ARG A 70 -21.04 19.49 -20.88
C ARG A 70 -21.44 20.63 -21.82
N GLY A 71 -22.44 21.41 -21.43
CA GLY A 71 -23.11 22.35 -22.33
C GLY A 71 -24.04 21.64 -23.30
N CYS A 72 -24.86 22.42 -23.99
CA CYS A 72 -25.89 21.92 -24.88
C CYS A 72 -25.37 21.15 -26.09
N SER A 73 -24.13 21.39 -26.52
CA SER A 73 -23.48 20.62 -27.58
C SER A 73 -22.97 19.25 -27.11
N GLY A 74 -22.85 19.04 -25.80
CA GLY A 74 -22.36 17.80 -25.18
C GLY A 74 -23.42 17.02 -24.41
N LEU A 75 -24.71 17.31 -24.65
CA LEU A 75 -25.84 16.65 -24.01
C LEU A 75 -25.89 15.15 -24.37
N GLN A 76 -25.97 14.26 -23.38
CA GLN A 76 -26.07 12.82 -23.60
C GLN A 76 -27.34 12.22 -23.00
N ALA A 77 -27.89 11.21 -23.67
CA ALA A 77 -28.99 10.43 -23.12
C ALA A 77 -28.57 9.78 -21.80
N GLY A 78 -29.44 9.84 -20.80
CA GLY A 78 -29.15 9.41 -19.43
C GLY A 78 -28.60 10.51 -18.52
N ASP A 79 -28.21 11.68 -19.04
CA ASP A 79 -27.89 12.83 -18.17
C ASP A 79 -29.16 13.31 -17.44
N GLN A 80 -29.04 13.70 -16.18
CA GLN A 80 -30.11 14.39 -15.45
C GLN A 80 -29.80 15.87 -15.35
N ILE A 81 -30.68 16.72 -15.91
CA ILE A 81 -30.48 18.16 -16.02
C ILE A 81 -31.60 18.94 -15.35
N CYS A 82 -31.33 20.20 -15.01
CA CYS A 82 -32.30 21.17 -14.53
C CYS A 82 -33.03 21.84 -15.68
N VAL A 83 -34.36 21.88 -15.62
CA VAL A 83 -35.23 22.64 -16.54
C VAL A 83 -35.95 23.80 -15.84
N SER A 84 -35.51 24.14 -14.63
CA SER A 84 -35.91 25.34 -13.88
C SER A 84 -34.72 25.86 -13.07
N ALA A 85 -34.81 27.09 -12.56
CA ALA A 85 -33.88 27.56 -11.54
C ALA A 85 -33.94 26.67 -10.28
N GLY A 86 -32.83 26.56 -9.56
CA GLY A 86 -32.69 25.74 -8.36
C GLY A 86 -31.33 25.04 -8.29
N SER A 87 -31.05 24.36 -7.19
CA SER A 87 -29.85 23.51 -7.07
C SER A 87 -30.05 22.19 -7.82
N ALA A 88 -29.02 21.73 -8.51
CA ALA A 88 -29.04 20.41 -9.15
C ALA A 88 -29.18 19.30 -8.11
N GLY A 89 -29.98 18.28 -8.44
CA GLY A 89 -30.10 17.06 -7.65
C GLY A 89 -28.93 16.09 -7.89
N LEU A 90 -29.06 14.87 -7.35
CA LEU A 90 -28.11 13.79 -7.63
C LEU A 90 -28.19 13.33 -9.09
N PRO A 91 -27.07 12.94 -9.71
CA PRO A 91 -27.10 12.24 -10.99
C PRO A 91 -27.80 10.87 -10.85
N PRO A 92 -28.18 10.24 -11.97
CA PRO A 92 -28.67 8.87 -11.94
C PRO A 92 -27.61 7.92 -11.33
N PRO A 93 -28.05 6.89 -10.59
CA PRO A 93 -27.14 5.94 -9.99
C PRO A 93 -26.40 5.13 -11.06
N VAL A 94 -25.14 4.78 -10.77
CA VAL A 94 -24.31 3.90 -11.60
C VAL A 94 -24.12 2.59 -10.84
N ASP A 95 -24.48 1.48 -11.49
CA ASP A 95 -24.30 0.15 -10.91
C ASP A 95 -22.83 -0.11 -10.61
N GLY A 96 -22.53 -0.56 -9.39
CA GLY A 96 -21.17 -0.83 -8.92
C GLY A 96 -20.38 0.40 -8.46
N ALA A 97 -20.93 1.62 -8.52
CA ALA A 97 -20.28 2.79 -7.97
C ALA A 97 -20.06 2.64 -6.45
N LEU A 98 -18.83 2.90 -6.02
CA LEU A 98 -18.35 2.80 -4.64
C LEU A 98 -18.23 4.16 -3.96
N CYS A 99 -18.09 5.24 -4.74
CA CYS A 99 -17.89 6.58 -4.22
C CYS A 99 -18.58 7.65 -5.05
N GLY A 100 -18.69 8.85 -4.47
CA GLY A 100 -19.27 10.00 -5.14
C GLY A 100 -20.80 9.98 -5.19
N PRO A 101 -21.41 10.86 -5.99
CA PRO A 101 -22.86 11.08 -5.97
C PRO A 101 -23.66 10.04 -6.78
N THR A 102 -22.99 9.18 -7.54
CA THR A 102 -23.63 8.13 -8.37
C THR A 102 -23.84 6.81 -7.64
N VAL A 103 -23.42 6.69 -6.37
CA VAL A 103 -23.63 5.46 -5.58
C VAL A 103 -25.14 5.20 -5.43
N PRO A 104 -25.64 3.99 -5.76
CA PRO A 104 -27.04 3.64 -5.60
C PRO A 104 -27.55 3.89 -4.17
N GLY A 105 -28.69 4.58 -4.05
CA GLY A 105 -29.30 4.89 -2.75
C GLY A 105 -28.74 6.13 -2.04
N THR A 106 -27.83 6.88 -2.66
CA THR A 106 -27.32 8.15 -2.13
C THR A 106 -28.45 9.13 -1.83
N LYS A 107 -28.35 9.82 -0.68
CA LYS A 107 -29.28 10.87 -0.26
C LYS A 107 -28.57 12.21 -0.28
N LEU A 108 -29.22 13.22 -0.84
CA LEU A 108 -28.70 14.58 -0.92
C LEU A 108 -29.35 15.46 0.15
N SER A 109 -28.52 16.21 0.88
CA SER A 109 -28.97 17.36 1.66
C SER A 109 -28.71 18.64 0.88
N ILE A 110 -29.63 19.61 0.94
CA ILE A 110 -29.49 20.89 0.22
C ILE A 110 -28.21 21.60 0.66
N GLY A 111 -27.42 22.10 -0.30
CA GLY A 111 -26.15 22.78 -0.06
C GLY A 111 -24.95 21.87 0.21
N GLN A 112 -25.13 20.56 0.19
CA GLN A 112 -24.03 19.61 0.35
C GLN A 112 -23.15 19.54 -0.90
N ASN A 113 -21.83 19.50 -0.70
CA ASN A 113 -20.91 19.22 -1.81
C ASN A 113 -21.07 17.76 -2.26
N ILE A 114 -21.66 17.57 -3.43
CA ILE A 114 -21.99 16.25 -3.97
C ILE A 114 -20.75 15.42 -4.31
N SER A 115 -19.59 16.05 -4.59
CA SER A 115 -18.36 15.32 -4.88
C SER A 115 -17.74 14.67 -3.64
N ALA A 116 -18.12 15.12 -2.44
CA ALA A 116 -17.67 14.56 -1.15
C ALA A 116 -18.59 13.45 -0.62
N LEU A 117 -19.67 13.11 -1.34
CA LEU A 117 -20.58 12.04 -0.96
C LEU A 117 -19.89 10.68 -1.12
N ASN A 118 -20.19 9.75 -0.20
CA ASN A 118 -19.68 8.38 -0.21
C ASN A 118 -18.15 8.33 -0.43
N PRO A 119 -17.34 8.80 0.54
CA PRO A 119 -15.90 8.87 0.35
C PRO A 119 -15.30 7.47 0.19
N CYS A 120 -14.25 7.37 -0.64
CA CYS A 120 -13.47 6.15 -0.72
C CYS A 120 -12.80 5.82 0.61
N PRO A 121 -12.71 4.51 0.97
CA PRO A 121 -11.82 4.06 2.04
C PRO A 121 -10.41 4.60 1.88
N LEU A 122 -9.71 4.80 3.00
CA LEU A 122 -8.34 5.34 3.06
C LEU A 122 -8.17 6.74 2.45
N LYS A 123 -9.27 7.47 2.22
CA LYS A 123 -9.25 8.73 1.47
C LYS A 123 -8.57 8.56 0.10
N ALA A 124 -8.75 7.39 -0.52
CA ALA A 124 -8.33 7.14 -1.89
C ALA A 124 -9.08 8.07 -2.87
N CYS A 125 -8.57 8.18 -4.09
CA CYS A 125 -9.16 9.03 -5.11
C CYS A 125 -10.49 8.44 -5.57
N CYS A 126 -11.53 9.27 -5.62
CA CYS A 126 -12.78 8.88 -6.26
C CYS A 126 -12.78 9.35 -7.71
N SER A 127 -12.91 8.42 -8.65
CA SER A 127 -13.05 8.75 -10.06
C SER A 127 -14.44 9.32 -10.36
N ALA A 128 -14.56 10.06 -11.47
CA ALA A 128 -15.84 10.58 -11.95
C ALA A 128 -16.87 9.50 -12.30
N TYR A 129 -16.41 8.25 -12.46
CA TYR A 129 -17.25 7.07 -12.68
C TYR A 129 -17.70 6.40 -11.38
N GLY A 130 -17.29 6.94 -10.22
CA GLY A 130 -17.66 6.45 -8.91
C GLY A 130 -16.82 5.27 -8.41
N TYR A 131 -15.59 5.11 -8.91
CA TYR A 131 -14.68 4.04 -8.47
C TYR A 131 -13.50 4.58 -7.69
N CYS A 132 -13.07 3.83 -6.67
CA CYS A 132 -11.94 4.18 -5.84
C CYS A 132 -10.63 3.63 -6.38
N GLY A 133 -9.55 4.42 -6.32
CA GLY A 133 -8.21 3.97 -6.65
C GLY A 133 -7.12 4.94 -6.20
N THR A 134 -5.87 4.52 -6.37
CA THR A 134 -4.69 5.24 -5.86
C THR A 134 -3.71 5.70 -6.95
N THR A 135 -3.89 5.22 -8.18
CA THR A 135 -3.00 5.54 -9.30
C THR A 135 -3.45 6.82 -10.03
N ALA A 136 -2.59 7.33 -10.90
CA ALA A 136 -2.89 8.50 -11.74
C ALA A 136 -4.21 8.37 -12.54
N GLU A 137 -4.59 7.15 -12.94
CA GLU A 137 -5.86 6.87 -13.62
C GLU A 137 -7.08 7.30 -12.80
N PHE A 138 -7.02 7.12 -11.48
CA PHE A 138 -8.09 7.48 -10.55
C PHE A 138 -7.91 8.86 -9.94
N CYS A 139 -6.67 9.35 -9.87
CA CYS A 139 -6.30 10.53 -9.09
C CYS A 139 -6.11 11.81 -9.91
N THR A 140 -6.08 11.74 -11.24
CA THR A 140 -5.93 12.93 -12.10
C THR A 140 -7.15 13.85 -11.93
N PRO A 141 -7.01 15.11 -11.49
CA PRO A 141 -8.15 16.00 -11.25
C PRO A 141 -9.05 16.18 -12.47
N SER A 142 -10.36 16.14 -12.26
CA SER A 142 -11.33 16.54 -13.28
C SER A 142 -11.27 18.06 -13.54
N ILE A 143 -11.52 18.49 -14.78
CA ILE A 143 -11.51 19.92 -15.16
C ILE A 143 -12.61 20.70 -14.42
N THR A 144 -13.70 20.04 -14.02
CA THR A 144 -14.70 20.57 -13.09
C THR A 144 -15.16 19.49 -12.12
N ALA A 145 -15.45 19.86 -10.87
CA ALA A 145 -15.91 18.95 -9.81
C ALA A 145 -17.21 18.20 -10.15
N ASN A 146 -17.99 18.73 -11.10
CA ASN A 146 -19.26 18.21 -11.55
C ASN A 146 -19.21 17.66 -12.98
N SER A 147 -18.04 17.24 -13.49
CA SER A 147 -17.93 16.64 -14.84
C SER A 147 -17.95 15.11 -14.81
N SER A 148 -18.58 14.53 -15.83
CA SER A 148 -18.57 13.10 -16.16
C SER A 148 -17.38 12.71 -17.08
N LYS A 149 -16.38 13.60 -17.19
CA LYS A 149 -15.15 13.33 -17.95
C LYS A 149 -14.22 12.43 -17.14
N ALA A 150 -13.34 11.71 -17.81
CA ALA A 150 -12.26 10.97 -17.16
C ALA A 150 -11.48 11.91 -16.21
N GLY A 151 -11.43 11.55 -14.94
CA GLY A 151 -10.78 12.33 -13.89
C GLY A 151 -11.29 11.98 -12.49
N CYS A 152 -10.73 12.68 -11.52
CA CYS A 152 -10.95 12.53 -10.09
C CYS A 152 -11.84 13.66 -9.56
N ILE A 153 -12.76 13.31 -8.66
CA ILE A 153 -13.77 14.23 -8.10
C ILE A 153 -13.55 14.55 -6.62
N SER A 154 -12.83 13.69 -5.89
CA SER A 154 -12.49 13.90 -4.48
C SER A 154 -11.19 13.19 -4.10
N ASN A 155 -10.44 13.78 -3.17
CA ASN A 155 -9.11 13.30 -2.73
C ASN A 155 -8.14 13.11 -3.90
N CYS A 156 -8.12 14.04 -4.85
CA CYS A 156 -7.31 13.93 -6.06
C CYS A 156 -5.82 14.18 -5.81
N GLY A 157 -5.00 13.81 -6.79
CA GLY A 157 -3.54 13.86 -6.69
C GLY A 157 -2.94 12.64 -5.99
N THR A 158 -1.66 12.40 -6.31
CA THR A 158 -0.81 11.34 -5.74
C THR A 158 0.32 11.93 -4.91
N ASP A 159 0.17 13.18 -4.46
CA ASP A 159 1.17 13.82 -3.61
C ASP A 159 1.26 13.12 -2.25
N ILE A 160 2.48 13.01 -1.74
CA ILE A 160 2.75 12.52 -0.39
C ILE A 160 2.57 13.67 0.60
N ILE A 161 1.72 13.46 1.61
CA ILE A 161 1.53 14.44 2.69
C ILE A 161 2.61 14.21 3.73
N SER A 162 3.70 14.99 3.64
CA SER A 162 4.83 14.90 4.56
C SER A 162 4.51 15.60 5.88
N ALA A 163 5.03 15.04 6.99
CA ALA A 163 5.00 15.70 8.30
C ALA A 163 5.75 17.03 8.25
N SER A 164 5.31 18.00 9.06
CA SER A 164 5.94 19.33 9.12
C SER A 164 7.31 19.32 9.78
N GLU A 165 7.59 18.31 10.61
CA GLU A 165 8.83 18.18 11.36
C GLU A 165 9.73 17.08 10.79
N THR A 166 11.02 17.37 10.70
CA THR A 166 12.03 16.41 10.27
C THR A 166 12.28 15.36 11.35
N VAL A 167 12.32 14.09 10.95
CA VAL A 167 12.76 12.99 11.81
C VAL A 167 14.28 13.05 12.01
N THR A 168 14.71 13.39 13.23
CA THR A 168 16.14 13.56 13.55
C THR A 168 16.89 12.24 13.72
N ASN A 169 16.19 11.16 14.08
CA ASN A 169 16.75 9.82 14.25
C ASN A 169 15.82 8.76 13.62
N PRO A 170 15.81 8.64 12.28
CA PRO A 170 14.94 7.70 11.61
C PRO A 170 15.29 6.25 11.99
N SER A 171 14.24 5.45 12.19
CA SER A 171 14.36 4.01 12.46
C SER A 171 14.97 3.30 11.27
N ARG A 172 16.02 2.53 11.52
CA ARG A 172 16.56 1.53 10.60
C ARG A 172 16.28 0.17 11.21
N ILE A 173 15.27 -0.52 10.70
CA ILE A 173 14.75 -1.77 11.27
C ILE A 173 15.32 -2.95 10.49
N ALA A 174 15.94 -3.88 11.19
CA ALA A 174 16.29 -5.19 10.65
C ALA A 174 15.18 -6.18 11.02
N TYR A 175 14.37 -6.61 10.06
CA TYR A 175 13.65 -7.86 10.25
C TYR A 175 14.67 -8.99 10.20
N PHE A 176 14.63 -9.84 11.21
CA PHE A 176 15.49 -11.01 11.35
C PHE A 176 14.61 -12.25 11.35
N GLN A 177 14.72 -13.06 10.30
CA GLN A 177 14.03 -14.34 10.23
C GLN A 177 14.67 -15.30 11.24
N ALA A 178 14.12 -15.41 12.43
CA ALA A 178 14.63 -16.29 13.49
C ALA A 178 14.63 -17.76 13.09
N TYR A 179 13.79 -18.15 12.13
CA TYR A 179 13.78 -19.47 11.51
C TYR A 179 14.85 -19.66 10.43
N ASN A 180 15.76 -18.70 10.20
CA ASN A 180 16.77 -18.80 9.14
C ASN A 180 17.67 -20.03 9.24
N GLU A 181 17.85 -20.59 10.45
CA GLU A 181 18.61 -21.82 10.68
C GLU A 181 18.02 -23.05 9.98
N ASN A 182 16.73 -22.99 9.61
CA ASN A 182 16.04 -24.05 8.87
C ASN A 182 16.29 -23.98 7.35
N ARG A 183 16.94 -22.92 6.86
CA ARG A 183 17.32 -22.80 5.45
C ARG A 183 18.53 -23.66 5.13
N PRO A 184 18.75 -24.05 3.86
CA PRO A 184 19.98 -24.75 3.47
C PRO A 184 21.27 -23.95 3.72
N CYS A 185 21.21 -22.63 3.61
CA CYS A 185 22.34 -21.70 3.79
C CYS A 185 21.86 -20.29 4.16
N LEU A 186 22.78 -19.31 4.17
CA LEU A 186 22.56 -17.94 4.66
C LEU A 186 22.08 -17.90 6.12
N HIS A 187 22.67 -18.71 6.98
CA HIS A 187 22.37 -18.67 8.41
C HIS A 187 22.96 -17.42 9.04
N MET A 188 22.20 -16.76 9.89
CA MET A 188 22.65 -15.59 10.63
C MET A 188 22.25 -15.72 12.09
N GLN A 189 23.20 -15.40 12.96
CA GLN A 189 22.93 -15.23 14.38
C GLN A 189 22.42 -13.81 14.63
N VAL A 190 21.42 -13.63 15.48
CA VAL A 190 20.83 -12.33 15.83
C VAL A 190 21.89 -11.37 16.40
N THR A 191 22.93 -11.89 17.04
CA THR A 191 24.06 -11.11 17.57
C THR A 191 24.95 -10.51 16.48
N ASN A 192 24.85 -10.98 15.24
CA ASN A 192 25.63 -10.50 14.10
C ASN A 192 24.98 -9.29 13.40
N ILE A 193 23.80 -8.84 13.84
CA ILE A 193 23.17 -7.63 13.31
C ILE A 193 24.09 -6.43 13.57
N ASP A 194 24.42 -5.70 12.51
CA ASP A 194 25.26 -4.52 12.57
C ASP A 194 24.51 -3.34 13.21
N LYS A 195 24.84 -3.06 14.47
CA LYS A 195 24.23 -2.01 15.29
C LYS A 195 24.61 -0.59 14.85
N THR A 196 25.60 -0.44 13.97
CA THR A 196 25.90 0.87 13.36
C THR A 196 24.92 1.17 12.23
N ARG A 197 24.41 0.12 11.57
CA ARG A 197 23.42 0.20 10.50
C ARG A 197 21.99 0.15 11.00
N TYR A 198 21.69 -0.63 12.04
CA TYR A 198 20.34 -0.84 12.54
C TYR A 198 20.11 -0.31 13.95
N THR A 199 18.91 0.25 14.13
CA THR A 199 18.41 0.81 15.40
C THR A 199 17.48 -0.14 16.13
N HIS A 200 16.78 -1.00 15.38
CA HIS A 200 15.84 -2.00 15.88
C HIS A 200 16.13 -3.35 15.21
N VAL A 201 15.93 -4.42 15.97
CA VAL A 201 15.73 -5.76 15.43
C VAL A 201 14.28 -6.16 15.68
N HIS A 202 13.59 -6.53 14.60
CA HIS A 202 12.29 -7.20 14.63
C HIS A 202 12.55 -8.70 14.49
N TYR A 203 12.32 -9.43 15.58
CA TYR A 203 12.61 -10.86 15.68
C TYR A 203 11.41 -11.69 15.22
N SER A 204 11.49 -12.25 14.02
CA SER A 204 10.35 -12.84 13.29
C SER A 204 10.45 -14.36 13.15
N PHE A 205 9.43 -15.16 13.43
CA PHE A 205 8.14 -14.81 14.04
C PHE A 205 7.86 -15.70 15.23
N ALA A 206 7.49 -15.10 16.35
CA ALA A 206 6.72 -15.83 17.34
C ALA A 206 5.27 -15.95 16.85
N ALA A 207 4.60 -17.00 17.32
CA ALA A 207 3.20 -17.28 17.03
C ALA A 207 2.33 -16.98 18.27
N LEU A 208 1.04 -17.29 18.17
CA LEU A 208 0.13 -17.31 19.31
C LEU A 208 -0.50 -18.69 19.45
N THR A 209 -0.67 -19.16 20.68
CA THR A 209 -1.47 -20.36 20.97
C THR A 209 -2.94 -20.11 20.61
N ARG A 210 -3.62 -21.17 20.19
CA ARG A 210 -5.03 -21.09 19.75
C ARG A 210 -6.02 -20.83 20.89
N ASP A 211 -5.79 -21.44 22.05
CA ASP A 211 -6.81 -21.48 23.12
C ASP A 211 -6.80 -20.23 24.00
N ASP A 212 -5.62 -19.65 24.24
CA ASP A 212 -5.44 -18.55 25.18
C ASP A 212 -4.50 -17.44 24.69
N PHE A 213 -4.07 -17.48 23.41
CA PHE A 213 -3.29 -16.40 22.79
C PHE A 213 -2.00 -16.05 23.55
N ARG A 214 -1.34 -17.04 24.14
CA ARG A 214 0.02 -16.88 24.67
C ARG A 214 1.00 -16.80 23.53
N VAL A 215 2.04 -15.98 23.69
CA VAL A 215 3.15 -15.93 22.73
C VAL A 215 3.83 -17.30 22.71
N ASP A 216 3.73 -17.97 21.56
CA ASP A 216 4.42 -19.22 21.29
C ASP A 216 5.73 -18.94 20.56
N THR A 217 6.82 -19.37 21.17
CA THR A 217 8.18 -19.18 20.64
C THR A 217 8.77 -20.49 20.12
N SER A 218 7.99 -21.58 20.06
CA SER A 218 8.46 -22.91 19.65
C SER A 218 9.27 -22.91 18.35
N LEU A 219 8.84 -22.12 17.36
CA LEU A 219 9.50 -21.98 16.06
C LEU A 219 10.72 -21.04 16.04
N VAL A 220 10.95 -20.28 17.11
CA VAL A 220 11.97 -19.23 17.20
C VAL A 220 12.72 -19.22 18.53
N ASN A 221 12.71 -20.33 19.27
CA ASN A 221 13.26 -20.37 20.62
C ASN A 221 14.79 -20.39 20.63
N SER A 222 15.42 -20.90 19.56
CA SER A 222 16.87 -21.16 19.46
C SER A 222 17.73 -19.93 19.74
N GLN A 223 17.31 -18.75 19.27
CA GLN A 223 18.04 -17.50 19.46
C GLN A 223 17.31 -16.47 20.34
N LEU A 224 16.18 -16.84 20.96
CA LEU A 224 15.38 -15.93 21.79
C LEU A 224 16.19 -15.38 22.97
N ARG A 225 17.00 -16.23 23.62
CA ARG A 225 17.85 -15.75 24.72
C ARG A 225 18.91 -14.76 24.25
N ALA A 226 19.51 -15.02 23.08
CA ALA A 226 20.49 -14.13 22.47
C ALA A 226 19.88 -12.77 22.09
N LEU A 227 18.62 -12.76 21.62
CA LEU A 227 17.85 -11.53 21.43
C LEU A 227 17.67 -10.78 22.76
N ILE A 228 17.17 -11.45 23.80
CA ILE A 228 16.90 -10.82 25.11
C ILE A 228 18.19 -10.22 25.71
N ASP A 229 19.33 -10.88 25.53
CA ASP A 229 20.63 -10.39 26.01
C ASP A 229 21.28 -9.33 25.13
N LEU A 230 20.71 -9.04 23.95
CA LEU A 230 21.24 -8.04 23.05
C LEU A 230 21.18 -6.64 23.68
N ARG A 231 22.22 -5.84 23.47
CA ARG A 231 22.35 -4.45 23.97
C ARG A 231 22.77 -3.51 22.84
N GLY A 232 22.43 -2.23 22.99
CA GLY A 232 22.75 -1.18 22.02
C GLY A 232 21.85 -1.17 20.78
N ILE A 233 20.73 -1.89 20.82
CA ILE A 233 19.71 -1.94 19.77
C ILE A 233 18.35 -2.25 20.42
N LYS A 234 17.26 -1.75 19.84
CA LYS A 234 15.90 -2.04 20.31
C LYS A 234 15.47 -3.45 19.91
N ARG A 235 14.99 -4.24 20.87
CA ARG A 235 14.58 -5.65 20.66
C ARG A 235 13.07 -5.74 20.60
N ILE A 236 12.53 -5.99 19.41
CA ILE A 236 11.10 -6.09 19.15
C ILE A 236 10.78 -7.54 18.81
N ILE A 237 9.82 -8.15 19.49
CA ILE A 237 9.28 -9.45 19.09
C ILE A 237 8.19 -9.22 18.04
N THR A 238 8.25 -9.92 16.91
CA THR A 238 7.20 -9.83 15.88
C THR A 238 6.32 -11.07 15.95
N LEU A 239 5.01 -10.84 16.01
CA LEU A 239 4.00 -11.88 16.03
C LEU A 239 3.33 -11.98 14.66
N GLY A 240 3.30 -13.17 14.07
CA GLY A 240 2.52 -13.43 12.85
C GLY A 240 3.35 -13.74 11.60
N GLY A 241 3.20 -12.90 10.58
CA GLY A 241 3.70 -13.10 9.22
C GLY A 241 2.75 -13.91 8.34
N TRP A 242 3.06 -13.95 7.03
CA TRP A 242 2.24 -14.59 5.99
C TRP A 242 1.76 -16.00 6.35
N THR A 243 2.67 -16.90 6.74
CA THR A 243 2.31 -18.31 7.01
C THR A 243 1.34 -18.43 8.18
N PHE A 244 1.59 -17.73 9.29
CA PHE A 244 0.70 -17.76 10.46
C PHE A 244 -0.66 -17.13 10.18
N SER A 245 -0.70 -16.11 9.31
CA SER A 245 -1.94 -15.41 8.97
C SER A 245 -2.81 -16.19 7.97
N THR A 246 -2.21 -17.10 7.19
CA THR A 246 -2.88 -17.72 6.03
C THR A 246 -2.96 -19.26 6.06
N ALA A 247 -2.19 -19.94 6.92
CA ALA A 247 -2.24 -21.39 6.97
C ALA A 247 -3.55 -21.91 7.62
N PRO A 248 -4.13 -23.03 7.13
CA PRO A 248 -5.43 -23.55 7.59
C PRO A 248 -5.53 -23.82 9.09
N ASP A 249 -4.40 -24.06 9.75
CA ASP A 249 -4.26 -24.37 11.17
C ASP A 249 -4.08 -23.12 12.06
N THR A 250 -3.86 -21.94 11.48
CA THR A 250 -3.48 -20.72 12.24
C THR A 250 -4.26 -19.46 11.84
N TYR A 251 -4.84 -19.40 10.63
CA TYR A 251 -5.52 -18.19 10.11
C TYR A 251 -6.63 -17.62 11.02
N MET A 252 -7.28 -18.46 11.84
CA MET A 252 -8.33 -18.03 12.77
C MET A 252 -7.77 -17.35 14.03
N ILE A 253 -6.50 -17.54 14.38
CA ILE A 253 -5.98 -17.13 15.70
C ILE A 253 -5.97 -15.60 15.83
N PHE A 254 -5.47 -14.86 14.84
CA PHE A 254 -5.57 -13.39 14.86
C PHE A 254 -7.01 -12.90 14.74
N ARG A 255 -7.82 -13.56 13.91
CA ARG A 255 -9.25 -13.23 13.76
C ARG A 255 -9.99 -13.38 15.08
N ASP A 256 -9.69 -14.40 15.86
CA ASP A 256 -10.36 -14.69 17.14
C ASP A 256 -9.78 -13.86 18.28
N MET A 257 -8.47 -13.60 18.28
CA MET A 257 -7.78 -12.74 19.25
C MET A 257 -8.43 -11.38 19.39
N VAL A 258 -8.84 -10.75 18.28
CA VAL A 258 -9.36 -9.38 18.31
C VAL A 258 -10.82 -9.30 18.75
N ARG A 259 -11.55 -10.41 18.82
CA ARG A 259 -12.99 -10.42 19.19
C ARG A 259 -13.21 -9.89 20.61
N PRO A 260 -14.33 -9.19 20.90
CA PRO A 260 -14.58 -8.62 22.22
C PRO A 260 -14.44 -9.62 23.39
N GLU A 261 -14.87 -10.87 23.22
CA GLU A 261 -14.77 -11.91 24.24
C GLU A 261 -13.34 -12.43 24.51
N ASN A 262 -12.40 -12.20 23.59
CA ASN A 262 -11.05 -12.78 23.63
C ASN A 262 -9.95 -11.73 23.84
N ARG A 263 -10.19 -10.48 23.44
CA ARG A 263 -9.15 -9.45 23.34
C ARG A 263 -8.42 -9.18 24.64
N ASP A 264 -9.12 -9.20 25.78
CA ASP A 264 -8.50 -8.91 27.08
C ASP A 264 -7.46 -9.97 27.48
N THR A 265 -7.77 -11.25 27.19
CA THR A 265 -6.86 -12.37 27.40
C THR A 265 -5.63 -12.24 26.51
N ALA A 266 -5.83 -12.02 25.21
CA ALA A 266 -4.73 -11.87 24.26
C ALA A 266 -3.83 -10.68 24.58
N VAL A 267 -4.43 -9.51 24.82
CA VAL A 267 -3.70 -8.29 25.23
C VAL A 267 -2.89 -8.54 26.49
N SER A 268 -3.46 -9.22 27.49
CA SER A 268 -2.76 -9.51 28.74
C SER A 268 -1.58 -10.47 28.55
N ASN A 269 -1.76 -11.52 27.75
CA ASN A 269 -0.72 -12.53 27.52
C ASN A 269 0.43 -12.00 26.64
N ILE A 270 0.13 -11.21 25.61
CA ILE A 270 1.15 -10.56 24.77
C ILE A 270 1.92 -9.53 25.59
N ALA A 271 1.24 -8.65 26.33
CA ALA A 271 1.90 -7.66 27.17
C ALA A 271 2.76 -8.33 28.25
N ALA A 272 2.27 -9.39 28.90
CA ALA A 272 3.05 -10.14 29.88
C ALA A 272 4.33 -10.72 29.29
N PHE A 273 4.28 -11.27 28.06
CA PHE A 273 5.47 -11.78 27.39
C PHE A 273 6.51 -10.67 27.15
N VAL A 274 6.09 -9.52 26.62
CA VAL A 274 6.98 -8.37 26.36
C VAL A 274 7.63 -7.87 27.65
N LEU A 275 6.83 -7.69 28.71
CA LEU A 275 7.29 -7.16 29.99
C LEU A 275 8.18 -8.15 30.74
N ASN A 276 7.81 -9.43 30.80
CA ASN A 276 8.58 -10.46 31.53
C ASN A 276 9.95 -10.73 30.90
N ASN A 277 10.08 -10.53 29.59
CA ASN A 277 11.35 -10.67 28.88
C ASN A 277 12.13 -9.35 28.75
N ASP A 278 11.61 -8.28 29.33
CA ASP A 278 12.14 -6.91 29.20
C ASP A 278 12.47 -6.54 27.75
N LEU A 279 11.59 -6.89 26.81
CA LEU A 279 11.73 -6.49 25.42
C LEU A 279 11.42 -4.99 25.26
N ASP A 280 11.88 -4.37 24.18
CA ASP A 280 11.64 -2.95 23.92
C ASP A 280 10.27 -2.69 23.29
N GLY A 281 9.62 -3.73 22.75
CA GLY A 281 8.28 -3.64 22.18
C GLY A 281 7.81 -4.92 21.48
N VAL A 282 6.67 -4.81 20.82
CA VAL A 282 6.07 -5.85 19.98
C VAL A 282 5.60 -5.28 18.65
N ASP A 283 5.71 -6.08 17.60
CA ASP A 283 5.20 -5.81 16.27
C ASP A 283 4.12 -6.85 15.92
N ILE A 284 2.94 -6.40 15.46
CA ILE A 284 1.86 -7.30 15.04
C ILE A 284 1.80 -7.32 13.51
N ASP A 285 2.12 -8.48 12.94
CA ASP A 285 2.17 -8.71 11.50
C ASP A 285 1.02 -9.65 11.09
N TRP A 286 -0.20 -9.11 11.05
CA TRP A 286 -1.40 -9.83 10.63
C TRP A 286 -1.70 -9.56 9.15
N GLU A 287 -1.68 -10.61 8.34
CA GLU A 287 -1.86 -10.55 6.89
C GLU A 287 -3.15 -11.26 6.39
N TYR A 288 -4.29 -10.59 6.19
CA TYR A 288 -4.62 -9.20 6.56
C TYR A 288 -6.01 -9.13 7.20
N PRO A 289 -6.28 -8.17 8.11
CA PRO A 289 -7.61 -7.97 8.67
C PRO A 289 -8.64 -7.69 7.57
N GLY A 290 -9.71 -8.48 7.52
CA GLY A 290 -10.77 -8.33 6.53
C GLY A 290 -10.38 -8.70 5.10
N ALA A 291 -9.27 -9.44 4.88
CA ALA A 291 -8.87 -9.85 3.54
C ALA A 291 -9.95 -10.72 2.87
N PRO A 292 -10.42 -10.38 1.67
CA PRO A 292 -11.62 -11.01 1.11
C PRO A 292 -11.36 -12.33 0.37
N ASP A 293 -10.14 -12.57 -0.09
CA ASP A 293 -9.86 -13.51 -1.19
C ASP A 293 -8.54 -14.28 -1.07
N ILE A 294 -7.99 -14.42 0.14
CA ILE A 294 -6.80 -15.26 0.35
C ILE A 294 -7.13 -16.73 0.03
N PRO A 295 -6.44 -17.37 -0.93
CA PRO A 295 -6.72 -18.75 -1.29
C PRO A 295 -6.57 -19.73 -0.13
N GLY A 296 -7.51 -20.67 -0.02
CA GLY A 296 -7.45 -21.76 0.98
C GLY A 296 -8.04 -21.41 2.35
N ILE A 297 -8.45 -20.15 2.59
CA ILE A 297 -9.13 -19.74 3.82
C ILE A 297 -10.40 -18.92 3.52
N PRO A 298 -11.39 -18.87 4.43
CA PRO A 298 -12.58 -18.04 4.25
C PRO A 298 -12.25 -16.54 4.21
N ALA A 299 -13.08 -15.77 3.51
CA ALA A 299 -13.05 -14.31 3.55
C ALA A 299 -13.05 -13.79 5.01
N GLY A 300 -12.28 -12.73 5.27
CA GLY A 300 -12.24 -12.04 6.54
C GLY A 300 -13.60 -11.42 6.89
N ARG A 301 -13.91 -11.34 8.18
CA ARG A 301 -15.15 -10.73 8.64
C ARG A 301 -15.08 -9.20 8.55
N PRO A 302 -16.21 -8.52 8.30
CA PRO A 302 -16.22 -7.06 8.16
C PRO A 302 -15.88 -6.32 9.46
N ASP A 303 -15.98 -6.98 10.62
CA ASP A 303 -15.68 -6.40 11.94
C ASP A 303 -14.21 -6.52 12.35
N GLU A 304 -13.37 -7.24 11.59
CA GLU A 304 -11.97 -7.50 11.93
C GLU A 304 -11.14 -6.22 12.07
N GLY A 305 -11.32 -5.26 11.15
CA GLY A 305 -10.61 -3.98 11.19
C GLY A 305 -10.94 -3.14 12.42
N ASP A 306 -12.22 -3.00 12.75
CA ASP A 306 -12.68 -2.27 13.95
C ASP A 306 -12.22 -2.96 15.24
N ASN A 307 -12.32 -4.28 15.29
CA ASN A 307 -11.86 -5.07 16.42
C ASN A 307 -10.35 -4.98 16.61
N PHE A 308 -9.58 -4.88 15.52
CA PHE A 308 -8.13 -4.71 15.59
C PHE A 308 -7.73 -3.35 16.18
N VAL A 309 -8.45 -2.27 15.85
CA VAL A 309 -8.24 -0.94 16.48
C VAL A 309 -8.40 -1.03 17.99
N GLU A 310 -9.47 -1.66 18.47
CA GLU A 310 -9.73 -1.79 19.91
C GLU A 310 -8.69 -2.68 20.60
N PHE A 311 -8.29 -3.78 19.97
CA PHE A 311 -7.19 -4.62 20.45
C PHE A 311 -5.88 -3.82 20.62
N LEU A 312 -5.48 -3.04 19.61
CA LEU A 312 -4.27 -2.23 19.66
C LEU A 312 -4.34 -1.13 20.71
N SER A 313 -5.51 -0.50 20.89
CA SER A 313 -5.74 0.49 21.94
C SER A 313 -5.47 -0.09 23.34
N LEU A 314 -6.04 -1.26 23.63
CA LEU A 314 -5.84 -1.96 24.90
C LEU A 314 -4.39 -2.43 25.08
N LEU A 315 -3.78 -2.99 24.03
CA LEU A 315 -2.39 -3.45 24.06
C LEU A 315 -1.43 -2.29 24.34
N LYS A 316 -1.61 -1.15 23.67
CA LYS A 316 -0.80 0.05 23.90
C LYS A 316 -0.92 0.53 25.35
N GLY A 317 -2.11 0.45 25.94
CA GLY A 317 -2.35 0.79 27.34
C GLY A 317 -1.58 -0.07 28.34
N LYS A 318 -1.29 -1.35 28.02
CA LYS A 318 -0.48 -2.24 28.86
C LYS A 318 1.03 -2.14 28.61
N LEU A 319 1.44 -1.55 27.49
CA LEU A 319 2.84 -1.44 27.05
C LEU A 319 3.46 -0.07 27.36
N VAL A 320 3.25 0.43 28.58
CA VAL A 320 3.81 1.74 29.00
C VAL A 320 5.34 1.69 28.93
N GLY A 321 5.93 2.60 28.16
CA GLY A 321 7.39 2.66 27.94
C GLY A 321 7.94 1.62 26.96
N LYS A 322 7.09 0.82 26.32
CA LYS A 322 7.44 -0.13 25.26
C LYS A 322 6.79 0.29 23.94
N SER A 323 7.40 -0.07 22.81
CA SER A 323 6.81 0.22 21.50
C SER A 323 5.78 -0.83 21.08
N LEU A 324 4.79 -0.38 20.31
CA LEU A 324 3.84 -1.19 19.59
C LEU A 324 3.86 -0.73 18.13
N SER A 325 4.23 -1.64 17.23
CA SER A 325 4.14 -1.42 15.78
C SER A 325 3.25 -2.47 15.13
N ILE A 326 2.89 -2.21 13.88
CA ILE A 326 2.22 -3.18 13.03
C ILE A 326 2.81 -3.16 11.63
N ALA A 327 2.71 -4.28 10.92
CA ALA A 327 2.94 -4.32 9.48
C ALA A 327 1.65 -4.01 8.73
N LEU A 328 1.74 -3.20 7.67
CA LEU A 328 0.62 -2.86 6.79
C LEU A 328 0.94 -3.20 5.33
N PRO A 329 -0.02 -3.76 4.55
CA PRO A 329 0.17 -4.03 3.13
C PRO A 329 0.14 -2.72 2.32
N ALA A 330 1.00 -2.62 1.31
CA ALA A 330 0.97 -1.52 0.34
C ALA A 330 -0.24 -1.57 -0.63
N SER A 331 -0.92 -2.72 -0.71
CA SER A 331 -2.09 -2.91 -1.56
C SER A 331 -3.34 -2.22 -0.99
N TYR A 332 -3.95 -1.34 -1.80
CA TYR A 332 -5.28 -0.77 -1.50
C TYR A 332 -6.33 -1.85 -1.23
N TRP A 333 -6.30 -2.95 -1.99
CA TRP A 333 -7.29 -4.02 -1.91
C TRP A 333 -7.34 -4.67 -0.52
N TYR A 334 -6.17 -4.89 0.10
CA TYR A 334 -6.06 -5.48 1.43
C TYR A 334 -6.15 -4.42 2.55
N LEU A 335 -5.71 -3.18 2.31
CA LEU A 335 -5.70 -2.14 3.34
C LEU A 335 -7.08 -1.47 3.53
N LYS A 336 -7.94 -1.44 2.50
CA LYS A 336 -9.22 -0.68 2.53
C LYS A 336 -10.18 -1.08 3.66
N ASN A 337 -10.04 -2.29 4.20
CA ASN A 337 -10.88 -2.82 5.28
C ASN A 337 -10.33 -2.49 6.68
N VAL A 338 -9.16 -1.83 6.76
CA VAL A 338 -8.52 -1.42 8.01
C VAL A 338 -8.83 0.07 8.28
N PRO A 339 -9.42 0.43 9.43
CA PRO A 339 -9.64 1.82 9.84
C PRO A 339 -8.34 2.56 10.22
N VAL A 340 -7.45 2.79 9.23
CA VAL A 340 -6.08 3.30 9.43
C VAL A 340 -6.02 4.58 10.28
N GLU A 341 -6.89 5.57 10.02
CA GLU A 341 -6.94 6.84 10.77
C GLU A 341 -7.23 6.65 12.26
N ARG A 342 -8.00 5.62 12.63
CA ARG A 342 -8.26 5.29 14.03
C ARG A 342 -7.10 4.48 14.61
N LEU A 343 -6.62 3.49 13.86
CA LEU A 343 -5.57 2.56 14.27
C LEU A 343 -4.27 3.29 14.61
N ILE A 344 -3.85 4.26 13.78
CA ILE A 344 -2.55 4.92 13.90
C ILE A 344 -2.35 5.67 15.24
N ARG A 345 -3.45 5.97 15.95
CA ARG A 345 -3.42 6.59 17.27
C ARG A 345 -2.95 5.65 18.38
N HIS A 346 -2.93 4.34 18.11
CA HIS A 346 -2.63 3.31 19.09
C HIS A 346 -1.28 2.62 18.85
N VAL A 347 -0.53 3.02 17.82
CA VAL A 347 0.79 2.47 17.50
C VAL A 347 1.85 3.58 17.44
N ASP A 348 3.09 3.24 17.74
CA ASP A 348 4.22 4.18 17.67
C ASP A 348 4.65 4.43 16.23
N TYR A 349 4.66 3.37 15.42
CA TYR A 349 4.96 3.41 13.98
C TYR A 349 4.31 2.23 13.27
N VAL A 350 4.23 2.32 11.94
CA VAL A 350 3.86 1.21 11.07
C VAL A 350 5.04 0.84 10.19
N VAL A 351 5.25 -0.45 10.01
CA VAL A 351 6.13 -0.97 8.96
C VAL A 351 5.26 -1.16 7.72
N TYR A 352 5.58 -0.42 6.67
CA TYR A 352 4.79 -0.45 5.45
C TYR A 352 5.46 -1.33 4.40
N MET A 353 4.83 -2.45 4.06
CA MET A 353 5.41 -3.48 3.21
C MET A 353 5.38 -3.06 1.73
N THR A 354 6.22 -2.10 1.38
CA THR A 354 6.36 -1.50 0.04
C THR A 354 7.29 -2.33 -0.86
N TYR A 355 7.02 -3.63 -0.89
CA TYR A 355 7.63 -4.65 -1.73
C TYR A 355 6.54 -5.68 -2.07
N ASP A 356 6.85 -6.64 -2.93
CA ASP A 356 5.88 -7.65 -3.38
C ASP A 356 4.69 -7.07 -4.15
N TYR A 357 4.91 -5.97 -4.88
CA TYR A 357 3.92 -5.47 -5.84
C TYR A 357 3.61 -6.48 -6.95
N HIS A 358 4.62 -7.25 -7.36
CA HIS A 358 4.53 -8.17 -8.49
C HIS A 358 5.16 -9.52 -8.18
N GLY A 359 4.58 -10.59 -8.72
CA GLY A 359 5.02 -11.96 -8.46
C GLY A 359 4.25 -13.02 -9.24
N LEU A 360 4.63 -14.29 -9.04
CA LEU A 360 4.09 -15.40 -9.84
C LEU A 360 2.57 -15.60 -9.69
N TRP A 361 1.97 -15.10 -8.61
CA TRP A 361 0.53 -15.18 -8.34
C TRP A 361 -0.34 -14.34 -9.28
N GLU A 362 0.26 -13.44 -10.06
CA GLU A 362 -0.47 -12.54 -10.98
C GLU A 362 -0.87 -13.22 -12.29
N TYR A 363 -0.30 -14.37 -12.63
CA TYR A 363 -0.51 -15.03 -13.91
C TYR A 363 -1.99 -15.34 -14.17
N GLY A 364 -2.50 -14.88 -15.31
CA GLY A 364 -3.89 -15.07 -15.72
C GLY A 364 -4.88 -14.10 -15.10
N ASN A 365 -4.43 -13.15 -14.25
CA ASN A 365 -5.29 -12.13 -13.68
C ASN A 365 -5.21 -10.81 -14.49
N PRO A 366 -6.28 -10.43 -15.22
CA PRO A 366 -6.29 -9.20 -16.03
C PRO A 366 -6.28 -7.91 -15.20
N HIS A 367 -6.50 -8.00 -13.89
CA HIS A 367 -6.52 -6.87 -12.96
C HIS A 367 -5.25 -6.76 -12.11
N ALA A 368 -4.32 -7.71 -12.21
CA ALA A 368 -3.08 -7.67 -11.43
C ALA A 368 -2.14 -6.56 -11.92
N GLN A 369 -2.09 -6.33 -13.24
CA GLN A 369 -1.11 -5.46 -13.86
C GLN A 369 -1.78 -4.54 -14.90
N SER A 370 -1.84 -3.24 -14.64
CA SER A 370 -2.48 -2.27 -15.55
C SER A 370 -1.87 -2.29 -16.95
N GLY A 371 -2.65 -2.59 -17.99
CA GLY A 371 -2.15 -2.72 -19.37
C GLY A 371 -1.47 -4.06 -19.68
N CYS A 372 -1.56 -5.06 -18.79
CA CYS A 372 -1.07 -6.42 -19.01
C CYS A 372 -2.20 -7.44 -18.76
N PRO A 373 -3.06 -7.73 -19.76
CA PRO A 373 -4.28 -8.53 -19.57
C PRO A 373 -4.05 -9.96 -19.08
N SER A 374 -2.86 -10.51 -19.28
CA SER A 374 -2.50 -11.85 -18.81
C SER A 374 -1.78 -11.85 -17.46
N GLY A 375 -1.57 -10.67 -16.85
CA GLY A 375 -0.88 -10.52 -15.56
C GLY A 375 0.55 -11.07 -15.56
N ASN A 376 1.18 -11.15 -16.73
CA ASN A 376 2.46 -11.84 -16.91
C ASN A 376 3.53 -10.94 -17.54
N CYS A 377 3.47 -9.63 -17.30
CA CYS A 377 4.52 -8.73 -17.75
C CYS A 377 5.67 -8.68 -16.72
N LEU A 378 6.88 -8.43 -17.18
CA LEU A 378 8.09 -8.33 -16.35
C LEU A 378 8.06 -7.05 -15.53
N ARG A 379 7.47 -7.09 -14.34
CA ARG A 379 7.37 -5.92 -13.46
C ARG A 379 8.16 -6.10 -12.18
N SER A 380 8.74 -5.01 -11.72
CA SER A 380 9.56 -5.01 -10.50
C SER A 380 8.69 -5.07 -9.25
N HIS A 381 8.90 -6.06 -8.40
CA HIS A 381 8.21 -6.15 -7.12
C HIS A 381 8.57 -5.03 -6.12
N VAL A 382 9.56 -4.19 -6.47
CA VAL A 382 10.07 -3.05 -5.68
C VAL A 382 9.98 -1.74 -6.47
N ASN A 383 9.02 -1.62 -7.37
CA ASN A 383 8.82 -0.43 -8.20
C ASN A 383 8.65 0.85 -7.34
N LEU A 384 9.49 1.86 -7.59
CA LEU A 384 9.47 3.11 -6.83
C LEU A 384 8.21 3.93 -7.06
N THR A 385 7.66 3.90 -8.28
CA THR A 385 6.42 4.63 -8.59
C THR A 385 5.26 4.08 -7.76
N GLU A 386 5.11 2.76 -7.72
CA GLU A 386 4.09 2.09 -6.90
C GLU A 386 4.35 2.27 -5.39
N THR A 387 5.62 2.37 -5.01
CA THR A 387 6.01 2.76 -3.64
C THR A 387 5.50 4.16 -3.29
N PHE A 388 5.63 5.15 -4.18
CA PHE A 388 5.11 6.49 -3.92
C PHE A 388 3.59 6.56 -3.96
N ASP A 389 2.93 5.84 -4.86
CA ASP A 389 1.46 5.75 -4.86
C ASP A 389 0.96 5.15 -3.53
N SER A 390 1.63 4.12 -3.02
CA SER A 390 1.32 3.50 -1.74
C SER A 390 1.57 4.44 -0.56
N LEU A 391 2.67 5.19 -0.56
CA LEU A 391 2.97 6.18 0.48
C LEU A 391 2.01 7.38 0.44
N SER A 392 1.59 7.81 -0.75
CA SER A 392 0.54 8.82 -0.91
C SER A 392 -0.77 8.33 -0.34
N MET A 393 -1.19 7.09 -0.66
CA MET A 393 -2.40 6.49 -0.07
C MET A 393 -2.35 6.51 1.46
N LEU A 394 -1.26 6.02 2.07
CA LEU A 394 -1.18 5.90 3.52
C LEU A 394 -1.14 7.27 4.22
N THR A 395 -0.44 8.24 3.65
CA THR A 395 -0.40 9.61 4.20
C THR A 395 -1.74 10.33 4.05
N LYS A 396 -2.42 10.16 2.90
CA LYS A 396 -3.79 10.65 2.69
C LYS A 396 -4.79 10.02 3.63
N ALA A 397 -4.60 8.75 4.01
CA ALA A 397 -5.40 8.07 5.01
C ALA A 397 -5.24 8.63 6.44
N GLY A 398 -4.39 9.64 6.64
CA GLY A 398 -4.21 10.34 7.91
C GLY A 398 -3.01 9.86 8.72
N VAL A 399 -2.12 9.05 8.14
CA VAL A 399 -0.86 8.65 8.79
C VAL A 399 0.20 9.72 8.53
N GLU A 400 0.71 10.32 9.60
CA GLU A 400 1.83 11.25 9.49
C GLU A 400 3.09 10.53 9.00
N SER A 401 3.84 11.11 8.06
CA SER A 401 4.97 10.43 7.42
C SER A 401 6.02 9.95 8.43
N HIS A 402 6.25 10.69 9.52
CA HIS A 402 7.21 10.31 10.57
C HIS A 402 6.85 9.01 11.32
N LYS A 403 5.61 8.52 11.22
CA LYS A 403 5.18 7.22 11.75
C LYS A 403 5.28 6.07 10.74
N ILE A 404 5.60 6.34 9.48
CA ILE A 404 5.70 5.32 8.44
C ILE A 404 7.17 4.93 8.28
N VAL A 405 7.47 3.68 8.57
CA VAL A 405 8.76 3.05 8.28
C VAL A 405 8.63 2.31 6.95
N VAL A 406 9.34 2.78 5.93
CA VAL A 406 9.19 2.31 4.54
C VAL A 406 9.92 0.98 4.34
N GLY A 407 9.23 -0.03 3.81
CA GLY A 407 9.79 -1.34 3.54
C GLY A 407 10.80 -1.32 2.39
N VAL A 408 11.93 -1.99 2.60
CA VAL A 408 12.91 -2.36 1.58
C VAL A 408 13.16 -3.87 1.67
N SER A 409 13.49 -4.51 0.55
CA SER A 409 13.73 -5.94 0.49
C SER A 409 15.19 -6.28 0.23
N SER A 410 15.68 -7.32 0.91
CA SER A 410 16.97 -7.98 0.66
C SER A 410 16.80 -9.27 -0.14
N TYR A 411 15.77 -9.34 -0.98
CA TYR A 411 15.50 -10.40 -1.94
C TYR A 411 14.92 -9.81 -3.22
N GLY A 412 14.97 -10.59 -4.29
CA GLY A 412 14.32 -10.28 -5.56
C GLY A 412 13.23 -11.27 -5.91
N ARG A 413 12.29 -10.82 -6.75
CA ARG A 413 11.32 -11.69 -7.41
C ARG A 413 11.67 -11.91 -8.86
N GLY A 414 11.62 -13.18 -9.27
CA GLY A 414 12.11 -13.63 -10.56
C GLY A 414 11.06 -14.31 -11.43
N PHE A 415 11.18 -14.08 -12.73
CA PHE A 415 10.27 -14.56 -13.77
C PHE A 415 11.03 -15.21 -14.92
N ARG A 416 10.46 -16.27 -15.51
CA ARG A 416 11.02 -16.89 -16.71
C ARG A 416 10.63 -16.09 -17.94
N MET A 417 11.56 -15.38 -18.56
CA MET A 417 11.23 -14.57 -19.75
C MET A 417 10.70 -15.47 -20.88
N SER A 418 9.59 -15.09 -21.51
CA SER A 418 9.07 -15.77 -22.70
C SER A 418 10.04 -15.64 -23.88
N SER A 419 10.82 -14.55 -23.91
CA SER A 419 11.89 -14.31 -24.88
C SER A 419 13.14 -13.82 -24.15
N PRO A 420 14.28 -14.54 -24.23
CA PRO A 420 15.54 -14.14 -23.58
C PRO A 420 16.11 -12.78 -24.01
N LYS A 421 15.58 -12.19 -25.09
CA LYS A 421 16.01 -10.89 -25.63
C LYS A 421 15.11 -9.72 -25.22
N CYS A 422 13.99 -10.00 -24.55
CA CYS A 422 13.00 -8.99 -24.17
C CYS A 422 13.03 -8.84 -22.65
N THR A 423 13.53 -7.70 -22.16
CA THR A 423 13.79 -7.45 -20.74
C THR A 423 13.08 -6.22 -20.18
N ASP A 424 12.31 -5.52 -21.02
CA ASP A 424 11.57 -4.32 -20.67
C ASP A 424 10.24 -4.65 -19.97
N ALA A 425 9.61 -3.66 -19.33
CA ALA A 425 8.39 -3.85 -18.53
C ALA A 425 7.15 -4.33 -19.32
N SER A 426 7.15 -4.19 -20.64
CA SER A 426 6.10 -4.72 -21.52
C SER A 426 6.36 -6.16 -22.00
N CYS A 427 7.56 -6.70 -21.75
CA CYS A 427 7.90 -8.07 -22.07
C CYS A 427 7.19 -9.02 -21.12
N THR A 428 6.98 -10.26 -21.57
CA THR A 428 6.21 -11.25 -20.82
C THR A 428 7.07 -12.38 -20.25
N TRP A 429 6.49 -13.09 -19.29
CA TRP A 429 7.03 -14.31 -18.74
C TRP A 429 6.05 -15.49 -18.81
N ASP A 430 6.60 -16.69 -18.75
CA ASP A 430 5.85 -17.95 -18.80
C ASP A 430 5.88 -18.66 -17.44
N ILE A 431 4.71 -19.13 -16.99
CA ILE A 431 4.58 -19.90 -15.74
C ILE A 431 4.86 -21.39 -15.94
N ALA A 432 4.96 -21.87 -17.18
CA ALA A 432 5.12 -23.29 -17.46
C ALA A 432 6.55 -23.80 -17.17
N GLY A 433 6.63 -24.95 -16.51
CA GLY A 433 7.89 -25.65 -16.24
C GLY A 433 8.51 -25.31 -14.87
N GLU A 434 9.80 -25.59 -14.75
CA GLU A 434 10.59 -25.29 -13.54
C GLU A 434 10.56 -23.79 -13.24
N GLN A 435 10.39 -23.45 -11.97
CA GLN A 435 10.44 -22.08 -11.47
C GLN A 435 11.83 -21.78 -10.92
N LEU A 436 12.29 -20.52 -11.07
CA LEU A 436 13.48 -20.05 -10.39
C LEU A 436 13.36 -20.35 -8.90
N ARG A 437 14.38 -20.93 -8.30
CA ARG A 437 14.38 -21.28 -6.88
C ARG A 437 15.78 -21.11 -6.36
N GLY A 438 15.96 -20.23 -5.38
CA GLY A 438 17.25 -20.07 -4.72
C GLY A 438 17.65 -21.33 -3.94
N GLU A 439 18.96 -21.58 -3.87
CA GLU A 439 19.54 -22.68 -3.11
C GLU A 439 19.27 -22.52 -1.59
N CYS A 440 19.44 -21.30 -1.08
CA CYS A 440 19.25 -20.95 0.32
C CYS A 440 17.82 -20.51 0.63
N THR A 441 17.21 -19.69 -0.23
CA THR A 441 15.82 -19.23 0.00
C THR A 441 14.83 -20.37 -0.16
N ALA A 442 15.12 -21.32 -1.06
CA ALA A 442 14.30 -22.51 -1.25
C ALA A 442 12.81 -22.18 -1.44
N GLU A 443 12.52 -21.11 -2.19
CA GLU A 443 11.18 -20.66 -2.55
C GLU A 443 11.11 -20.33 -4.04
N ASN A 444 9.99 -20.68 -4.68
CA ASN A 444 9.82 -20.46 -6.11
C ASN A 444 9.61 -18.96 -6.40
N GLY A 445 10.33 -18.45 -7.40
CA GLY A 445 10.31 -17.06 -7.81
C GLY A 445 11.09 -16.12 -6.88
N ILE A 446 11.84 -16.63 -5.90
CA ILE A 446 12.61 -15.79 -4.95
C ILE A 446 14.09 -16.13 -5.00
N LEU A 447 14.92 -15.09 -4.96
CA LEU A 447 16.35 -15.18 -4.66
C LEU A 447 16.71 -14.13 -3.61
N ALA A 448 17.52 -14.51 -2.61
CA ALA A 448 18.14 -13.56 -1.69
C ALA A 448 19.09 -12.62 -2.45
N ALA A 449 19.32 -11.41 -1.94
CA ALA A 449 20.33 -10.51 -2.47
C ALA A 449 21.72 -11.18 -2.52
N ALA A 450 22.07 -11.96 -1.48
CA ALA A 450 23.30 -12.74 -1.44
C ALA A 450 23.38 -13.82 -2.54
N GLU A 451 22.25 -14.46 -2.89
CA GLU A 451 22.18 -15.45 -3.96
C GLU A 451 22.35 -14.79 -5.33
N ILE A 452 21.68 -13.64 -5.53
CA ILE A 452 21.81 -12.83 -6.74
C ILE A 452 23.27 -12.41 -6.94
N ASP A 453 23.91 -11.85 -5.91
CA ASP A 453 25.32 -11.45 -5.94
C ASP A 453 26.23 -12.63 -6.29
N SER A 454 26.00 -13.80 -5.69
CA SER A 454 26.78 -15.01 -5.96
C SER A 454 26.62 -15.51 -7.39
N LEU A 455 25.39 -15.53 -7.92
CA LEU A 455 25.08 -15.98 -9.28
C LEU A 455 25.62 -15.01 -10.34
N LEU A 456 25.70 -13.72 -10.02
CA LEU A 456 26.25 -12.69 -10.89
C LEU A 456 27.78 -12.57 -10.82
N ALA A 457 28.45 -13.15 -9.82
CA ALA A 457 29.91 -13.10 -9.71
C ALA A 457 30.66 -13.69 -10.93
N GLY A 458 29.98 -14.50 -11.77
CA GLY A 458 30.47 -15.03 -13.03
C GLY A 458 29.73 -14.58 -14.31
N SER A 459 28.72 -13.71 -14.20
CA SER A 459 27.87 -13.27 -15.32
C SER A 459 27.73 -11.74 -15.34
N THR A 460 27.75 -11.12 -16.52
CA THR A 460 27.72 -9.64 -16.66
C THR A 460 26.32 -9.06 -16.80
N THR A 461 25.25 -9.85 -16.73
CA THR A 461 23.92 -9.36 -17.10
C THR A 461 23.16 -8.78 -15.90
N ARG A 462 23.60 -7.61 -15.44
CA ARG A 462 22.88 -6.74 -14.50
C ARG A 462 22.69 -5.36 -15.11
N PHE A 463 21.54 -4.74 -14.89
CA PHE A 463 21.29 -3.36 -15.29
C PHE A 463 20.33 -2.69 -14.32
N HIS A 464 20.28 -1.36 -14.36
CA HIS A 464 19.32 -0.56 -13.60
C HIS A 464 18.15 -0.19 -14.51
N ASP A 465 16.94 -0.52 -14.08
CA ASP A 465 15.71 -0.09 -14.74
C ASP A 465 15.30 1.28 -14.20
N GLY A 466 15.51 2.32 -15.02
CA GLY A 466 15.25 3.71 -14.64
C GLY A 466 13.79 3.99 -14.23
N PRO A 467 12.76 3.57 -15.01
CA PRO A 467 11.36 3.82 -14.68
C PRO A 467 10.89 3.24 -13.34
N SER A 468 11.22 1.99 -13.02
CA SER A 468 10.88 1.40 -11.73
C SER A 468 11.90 1.68 -10.63
N ASP A 469 13.05 2.27 -11.01
CA ASP A 469 14.22 2.50 -10.18
C ASP A 469 14.76 1.22 -9.51
N SER A 470 14.79 0.10 -10.23
CA SER A 470 15.14 -1.21 -9.66
C SER A 470 16.42 -1.78 -10.27
N ALA A 471 17.14 -2.62 -9.52
CA ALA A 471 18.20 -3.44 -10.09
C ALA A 471 17.59 -4.69 -10.72
N ILE A 472 17.99 -5.00 -11.96
CA ILE A 472 17.56 -6.18 -12.69
C ILE A 472 18.75 -7.09 -12.94
N ALA A 473 18.61 -8.37 -12.59
CA ALA A 473 19.56 -9.43 -12.86
C ALA A 473 18.98 -10.41 -13.88
N ILE A 474 19.76 -10.78 -14.91
CA ILE A 474 19.43 -11.90 -15.79
C ILE A 474 20.25 -13.13 -15.38
N VAL A 475 19.59 -14.07 -14.71
CA VAL A 475 20.19 -15.30 -14.18
C VAL A 475 20.03 -16.43 -15.22
N ASN A 476 21.11 -17.17 -15.46
CA ASN A 476 21.16 -18.27 -16.44
C ASN A 476 20.60 -17.91 -17.84
N GLY A 477 20.71 -16.63 -18.23
CA GLY A 477 20.28 -16.12 -19.53
C GLY A 477 18.77 -16.06 -19.80
N THR A 478 17.92 -16.55 -18.87
CA THR A 478 16.47 -16.67 -19.10
C THR A 478 15.60 -16.20 -17.93
N TRP A 479 16.19 -16.01 -16.75
CA TRP A 479 15.47 -15.57 -15.56
C TRP A 479 15.70 -14.09 -15.32
N TRP A 480 14.64 -13.31 -15.40
CA TRP A 480 14.65 -11.89 -15.07
C TRP A 480 14.31 -11.74 -13.60
N VAL A 481 15.16 -11.07 -12.81
CA VAL A 481 14.98 -10.91 -11.37
C VAL A 481 15.09 -9.43 -11.01
N ALA A 482 14.01 -8.84 -10.52
CA ALA A 482 14.03 -7.49 -9.97
C ALA A 482 14.28 -7.52 -8.47
N TYR A 483 15.14 -6.65 -7.98
CA TYR A 483 15.50 -6.52 -6.58
C TYR A 483 16.00 -5.10 -6.26
N LEU A 484 16.22 -4.81 -4.97
CA LEU A 484 16.93 -3.62 -4.53
C LEU A 484 18.39 -3.98 -4.25
N ASP A 485 19.32 -3.40 -5.02
CA ASP A 485 20.74 -3.45 -4.68
C ASP A 485 21.11 -2.43 -3.59
N LYS A 486 22.31 -2.54 -3.04
CA LYS A 486 22.77 -1.71 -1.92
C LYS A 486 22.73 -0.21 -2.25
N ASP A 487 23.07 0.15 -3.48
CA ASP A 487 23.08 1.55 -3.93
C ASP A 487 21.66 2.11 -4.04
N THR A 488 20.72 1.31 -4.55
CA THR A 488 19.30 1.66 -4.63
C THR A 488 18.67 1.79 -3.24
N ILE A 489 18.96 0.86 -2.32
CA ILE A 489 18.51 0.94 -0.92
C ILE A 489 19.00 2.24 -0.28
N SER A 490 20.30 2.56 -0.42
CA SER A 490 20.88 3.77 0.16
C SER A 490 20.20 5.03 -0.38
N ARG A 491 20.12 5.15 -1.71
CA ARG A 491 19.54 6.32 -2.37
C ARG A 491 18.06 6.53 -2.04
N ARG A 492 17.27 5.45 -2.04
CA ARG A 492 15.85 5.51 -1.66
C ARG A 492 15.67 5.84 -0.18
N SER A 493 16.50 5.27 0.70
CA SER A 493 16.48 5.60 2.14
C SER A 493 16.72 7.09 2.40
N GLU A 494 17.68 7.70 1.69
CA GLU A 494 17.89 9.15 1.76
C GLU A 494 16.70 9.95 1.23
N GLN A 495 16.04 9.47 0.18
CA GLN A 495 14.84 10.10 -0.34
C GLN A 495 13.68 10.04 0.65
N TYR A 496 13.48 8.90 1.33
CA TYR A 496 12.47 8.76 2.37
C TYR A 496 12.75 9.70 3.56
N ALA A 497 14.03 9.82 3.97
CA ALA A 497 14.42 10.77 5.01
C ALA A 497 14.12 12.23 4.62
N ARG A 498 14.36 12.63 3.35
CA ARG A 498 14.00 13.97 2.84
C ARG A 498 12.50 14.24 2.84
N MET A 499 11.66 13.20 2.76
CA MET A 499 10.20 13.27 2.89
C MET A 499 9.71 13.07 4.33
N HIS A 500 10.63 13.13 5.31
CA HIS A 500 10.35 13.03 6.74
C HIS A 500 9.68 11.71 7.14
N PHE A 501 9.94 10.63 6.41
CA PHE A 501 9.47 9.30 6.80
C PHE A 501 10.18 8.82 8.08
N GLY A 502 9.48 8.00 8.86
CA GLY A 502 9.95 7.44 10.13
C GLY A 502 11.20 6.56 10.01
N GLY A 503 11.52 6.11 8.80
CA GLY A 503 12.76 5.43 8.46
C GLY A 503 12.55 4.31 7.46
N THR A 504 13.39 3.27 7.51
CA THR A 504 13.29 2.08 6.65
C THR A 504 13.32 0.78 7.43
N ALA A 505 12.61 -0.22 6.90
CA ALA A 505 12.59 -1.58 7.43
C ALA A 505 13.01 -2.57 6.36
N ASP A 506 14.05 -3.35 6.65
CA ASP A 506 14.63 -4.30 5.72
C ASP A 506 14.10 -5.70 5.97
N TRP A 507 13.41 -6.26 4.97
CA TRP A 507 12.97 -7.64 4.89
C TRP A 507 13.88 -8.45 3.92
N SER A 508 14.84 -9.23 4.38
CA SER A 508 15.32 -9.31 5.77
C SER A 508 16.84 -9.30 5.83
N VAL A 509 17.39 -8.89 6.97
CA VAL A 509 18.83 -8.64 7.16
C VAL A 509 19.69 -9.87 6.88
N ASP A 510 19.16 -11.05 7.18
CA ASP A 510 19.80 -12.35 7.01
C ASP A 510 19.89 -12.83 5.55
N LEU A 511 19.37 -12.05 4.58
CA LEU A 511 19.44 -12.33 3.15
C LEU A 511 20.47 -11.46 2.39
N GLN A 512 21.07 -10.46 3.04
CA GLN A 512 21.94 -9.47 2.38
C GLN A 512 23.30 -9.98 1.94
N SER A 513 23.91 -10.86 2.72
CA SER A 513 25.27 -11.35 2.46
C SER A 513 25.50 -12.68 3.17
N PRO A 514 26.39 -13.54 2.64
CA PRO A 514 26.85 -14.70 3.38
C PRO A 514 27.47 -14.26 4.71
N THR A 515 27.06 -14.85 5.84
CA THR A 515 27.74 -14.55 7.10
C THR A 515 29.18 -15.03 7.05
N THR A 516 30.11 -14.10 7.25
CA THR A 516 31.53 -14.38 7.51
C THR A 516 31.67 -15.07 8.86
N GLY A 517 31.43 -16.39 8.94
CA GLY A 517 31.56 -17.08 10.22
C GLY A 517 31.14 -18.54 10.35
N LEU A 518 30.61 -19.20 9.31
CA LEU A 518 30.42 -20.65 9.35
C LEU A 518 31.57 -21.34 8.64
N GLN A 519 32.33 -22.13 9.41
CA GLN A 519 33.32 -23.06 8.90
C GLN A 519 32.72 -23.83 7.73
N LYS A 520 33.47 -23.92 6.62
CA LYS A 520 33.21 -24.86 5.54
C LYS A 520 32.97 -26.24 6.17
N TYR A 521 31.71 -26.68 6.25
CA TYR A 521 31.43 -28.09 6.41
C TYR A 521 31.84 -28.74 5.09
N ASN A 522 33.01 -29.37 5.14
CA ASN A 522 33.58 -30.13 4.06
C ASN A 522 32.73 -31.39 3.88
N THR A 523 31.80 -31.41 2.91
CA THR A 523 31.08 -32.63 2.55
C THR A 523 31.96 -33.49 1.65
N SER A 524 32.89 -34.23 2.27
CA SER A 524 33.45 -35.44 1.70
C SER A 524 32.72 -36.65 2.29
N ALA A 525 31.58 -37.00 1.69
CA ALA A 525 30.90 -38.29 1.74
C ALA A 525 29.63 -38.12 0.89
N GLY A 526 29.47 -38.74 -0.26
CA GLY A 526 29.32 -40.18 -0.41
C GLY A 526 27.88 -40.43 -0.84
N ASN A 527 27.69 -41.13 -1.96
CA ASN A 527 26.39 -41.49 -2.53
C ASN A 527 25.35 -41.86 -1.45
N LEU A 528 24.31 -41.05 -1.29
CA LEU A 528 23.09 -41.43 -0.59
C LEU A 528 21.94 -41.40 -1.59
N THR A 529 21.40 -42.59 -1.79
CA THR A 529 20.27 -42.93 -2.65
C THR A 529 18.98 -42.25 -2.19
N LEU A 530 18.16 -41.83 -3.17
CA LEU A 530 16.82 -41.30 -2.99
C LEU A 530 15.97 -42.19 -2.07
N ALA A 531 15.61 -41.68 -0.90
CA ALA A 531 14.47 -42.16 -0.14
C ALA A 531 13.21 -41.41 -0.64
N GLN A 532 12.25 -42.20 -1.12
CA GLN A 532 10.95 -41.76 -1.64
C GLN A 532 10.14 -41.03 -0.56
N PHE A 533 9.85 -39.75 -0.77
CA PHE A 533 8.66 -39.14 -0.18
C PHE A 533 7.48 -39.34 -1.15
N ALA A 534 6.55 -40.20 -0.75
CA ALA A 534 5.33 -40.47 -1.49
C ALA A 534 4.38 -39.27 -1.42
N VAL A 535 4.13 -38.64 -2.57
CA VAL A 535 3.02 -37.70 -2.78
C VAL A 535 1.73 -38.51 -2.96
N PRO A 536 0.64 -38.25 -2.20
CA PRO A 536 -0.63 -38.91 -2.47
C PRO A 536 -1.17 -38.46 -3.84
N ARG A 537 -1.30 -39.41 -4.76
CA ARG A 537 -2.00 -39.22 -6.04
C ARG A 537 -3.51 -39.18 -5.79
N SER A 538 -4.13 -38.01 -5.89
CA SER A 538 -5.50 -37.88 -6.40
C SER A 538 -5.86 -36.41 -6.64
N CYS A 539 -5.81 -35.98 -7.90
CA CYS A 539 -6.86 -35.18 -8.54
C CYS A 539 -6.47 -34.90 -9.98
N SER A 540 -6.77 -35.85 -10.86
CA SER A 540 -6.97 -35.59 -12.28
C SER A 540 -8.39 -36.00 -12.62
N LYS A 541 -9.24 -35.02 -12.98
CA LYS A 541 -10.25 -35.12 -14.04
C LYS A 541 -11.05 -33.82 -14.18
N ARG A 542 -10.96 -33.30 -15.42
CA ARG A 542 -12.02 -32.73 -16.28
C ARG A 542 -12.85 -31.56 -15.74
N TYR A 543 -12.63 -30.40 -16.36
CA TYR A 543 -13.72 -29.56 -16.82
C TYR A 543 -13.64 -29.45 -18.34
N ALA A 544 -14.61 -30.11 -18.98
CA ALA A 544 -15.14 -29.76 -20.28
C ALA A 544 -16.65 -29.65 -20.03
N ASP A 545 -17.10 -28.40 -19.92
CA ASP A 545 -18.39 -27.82 -20.31
C ASP A 545 -18.59 -26.50 -19.56
#